data_AF-A0A8X6FEC3-F1
#
_entry.id   AF-A0A8X6FEC3-F1
#
_cell.length_a   1.000
_cell.length_b   1.000
_cell.length_c   1.000
_cell.angle_alpha   90.00
_cell.angle_beta   90.00
_cell.angle_gamma   90.00
#
_symmetry.space_group_name_H-M   'P 1'
#
loop_
_entity.id
_entity.type
_entity.pdbx_description
1 polymer ?
#
loop_
_entity_poly.entity_id
_entity_poly.type
_entity_poly.pdbx_seq_one_letter_code
_entity_poly.pdbx_strand_id
1 'polypeptide(L)'
;MVGLPFSSLQTHVCRMDLSFSSHLTWGRFLNCFRFIPTSLWPPPAKSSAPCACSEPWVHFRENFTKQKRNALSSFTTVMPMRKRGSLGRKAVKSKAVEHTLPAEAPDEKRARLQADQVLYSLARATETPEQYQVRLQSQQVRQNASRAAETPEQRLSRLQENQVHHRVARATETPIQHVARLLGLRKQRNVAITLKWKAQIHDCFMYNPRYDYESNNLNDIGRMSNVCLKCSALKWKGETPGMCCSSGKVKLPPILKPPEPLCSLLKGETAQSKDFVKHIK
;
A
#
# COMPACT_ATOMS: atom_id res chain seq x y z
N MET A 1 -58.28 -16.18 -15.43
CA MET A 1 -58.28 -16.68 -16.83
C MET A 1 -57.44 -15.68 -17.60
N VAL A 2 -56.26 -15.93 -18.16
CA VAL A 2 -55.44 -17.09 -18.56
C VAL A 2 -54.01 -16.48 -18.55
N GLY A 3 -52.96 -16.90 -17.86
CA GLY A 3 -52.49 -18.23 -17.50
C GLY A 3 -51.69 -18.80 -18.67
N LEU A 4 -50.35 -18.74 -18.65
CA LEU A 4 -49.39 -19.79 -19.09
C LEU A 4 -47.93 -19.23 -19.19
N PRO A 5 -46.91 -20.10 -19.05
CA PRO A 5 -45.73 -19.88 -18.18
C PRO A 5 -44.39 -20.29 -18.88
N PHE A 6 -43.35 -20.58 -18.07
CA PHE A 6 -42.05 -21.19 -18.40
C PHE A 6 -41.02 -20.26 -19.08
N SER A 7 -39.73 -20.28 -18.73
CA SER A 7 -38.91 -21.37 -18.19
C SER A 7 -37.70 -20.87 -17.38
N SER A 8 -37.42 -21.62 -16.32
CA SER A 8 -36.19 -21.71 -15.55
C SER A 8 -34.95 -21.92 -16.44
N LEU A 9 -33.87 -21.19 -16.17
CA LEU A 9 -32.51 -21.57 -16.56
C LEU A 9 -31.62 -21.51 -15.32
N GLN A 10 -31.55 -22.67 -14.69
CA GLN A 10 -30.66 -23.03 -13.60
C GLN A 10 -29.29 -23.38 -14.20
N THR A 11 -28.32 -22.46 -14.13
CA THR A 11 -26.94 -22.78 -14.45
C THR A 11 -26.27 -23.45 -13.26
N HIS A 12 -26.10 -24.77 -13.39
CA HIS A 12 -25.17 -25.57 -12.61
C HIS A 12 -23.78 -24.94 -12.61
N VAL A 13 -23.26 -24.60 -11.43
CA VAL A 13 -21.81 -24.51 -11.22
C VAL A 13 -21.38 -25.78 -10.52
N CYS A 14 -20.70 -26.63 -11.28
CA CYS A 14 -20.10 -27.87 -10.82
C CYS A 14 -19.10 -27.59 -9.70
N ARG A 15 -19.36 -28.22 -8.56
CA ARG A 15 -18.40 -28.54 -7.51
C ARG A 15 -17.36 -29.48 -8.14
N MET A 16 -16.15 -29.00 -8.37
CA MET A 16 -14.99 -29.87 -8.62
C MET A 16 -14.16 -29.93 -7.36
N ASP A 17 -14.27 -31.08 -6.71
CA ASP A 17 -13.26 -31.59 -5.78
C ASP A 17 -11.95 -31.78 -6.56
N LEU A 18 -10.89 -31.11 -6.12
CA LEU A 18 -9.52 -31.39 -6.57
C LEU A 18 -8.71 -31.86 -5.37
N SER A 19 -8.66 -33.17 -5.29
CA SER A 19 -7.75 -33.97 -4.50
C SER A 19 -6.29 -33.71 -4.88
N PHE A 20 -5.48 -33.79 -3.83
CA PHE A 20 -4.04 -33.68 -3.73
C PHE A 20 -3.29 -34.65 -4.66
N SER A 21 -2.36 -34.16 -5.49
CA SER A 21 -1.17 -34.94 -5.86
C SER A 21 -0.02 -34.07 -6.37
N SER A 22 1.06 -34.12 -5.60
CA SER A 22 2.47 -33.84 -5.85
C SER A 22 2.94 -33.62 -7.30
N HIS A 23 3.57 -32.47 -7.57
CA HIS A 23 4.80 -32.34 -8.38
C HIS A 23 5.35 -30.89 -8.25
N LEU A 24 6.13 -30.65 -7.20
CA LEU A 24 6.95 -29.44 -7.03
C LEU A 24 8.36 -29.71 -7.57
N THR A 25 8.65 -29.28 -8.79
CA THR A 25 10.01 -29.23 -9.34
C THR A 25 10.53 -27.79 -9.36
N TRP A 26 11.31 -27.49 -8.30
CA TRP A 26 12.54 -26.69 -8.29
C TRP A 26 12.82 -25.78 -9.50
N GLY A 27 12.49 -24.48 -9.36
CA GLY A 27 12.88 -23.47 -10.34
C GLY A 27 12.74 -22.01 -9.90
N ARG A 28 12.71 -21.73 -8.59
CA ARG A 28 12.46 -20.36 -8.09
C ARG A 28 13.20 -19.97 -6.80
N PHE A 29 14.41 -20.49 -6.58
CA PHE A 29 15.24 -20.17 -5.40
C PHE A 29 16.61 -19.53 -5.70
N LEU A 30 16.82 -18.99 -6.91
CA LEU A 30 18.06 -18.28 -7.25
C LEU A 30 17.73 -16.89 -7.82
N ASN A 31 17.38 -15.94 -6.95
CA ASN A 31 17.53 -14.50 -7.26
C ASN A 31 17.57 -13.55 -6.04
N CYS A 32 17.85 -14.04 -4.83
CA CYS A 32 17.97 -13.16 -3.63
C CYS A 32 19.41 -12.98 -3.08
N PHE A 33 20.45 -13.47 -3.75
CA PHE A 33 21.84 -13.22 -3.32
C PHE A 33 22.67 -12.60 -4.44
N ARG A 34 22.45 -11.31 -4.67
CA ARG A 34 23.42 -10.44 -5.34
C ARG A 34 23.26 -9.05 -4.71
N PHE A 35 24.35 -8.55 -4.12
CA PHE A 35 24.50 -7.31 -3.32
C PHE A 35 24.38 -7.45 -1.79
N ILE A 36 25.41 -8.05 -1.17
CA ILE A 36 25.91 -7.60 0.12
C ILE A 36 27.43 -7.34 -0.06
N PRO A 37 27.95 -6.13 0.27
CA PRO A 37 29.38 -5.83 0.20
C PRO A 37 30.18 -6.64 1.23
N THR A 38 31.37 -7.10 0.83
CA THR A 38 32.27 -8.02 1.54
C THR A 38 33.02 -7.45 2.76
N SER A 39 32.60 -6.32 3.33
CA SER A 39 33.36 -5.64 4.41
C SER A 39 32.86 -5.89 5.84
N LEU A 40 31.91 -6.80 6.06
CA LEU A 40 31.31 -7.01 7.39
C LEU A 40 31.15 -8.48 7.83
N TRP A 41 31.98 -9.41 7.33
CA TRP A 41 32.00 -10.79 7.84
C TRP A 41 33.27 -11.06 8.66
N PRO A 42 33.15 -11.51 9.93
CA PRO A 42 34.29 -11.89 10.76
C PRO A 42 34.94 -13.18 10.23
N PRO A 43 36.26 -13.35 10.38
CA PRO A 43 36.94 -14.56 9.90
C PRO A 43 36.54 -15.80 10.72
N PRO A 44 36.39 -16.98 10.09
CA PRO A 44 36.05 -18.21 10.80
C PRO A 44 37.21 -18.71 11.67
N ALA A 45 36.87 -19.08 12.90
CA ALA A 45 37.77 -19.67 13.89
C ALA A 45 38.28 -21.04 13.42
N LYS A 46 39.57 -21.30 13.66
CA LYS A 46 40.23 -22.59 13.44
C LYS A 46 39.78 -23.57 14.53
N SER A 47 39.11 -24.65 14.15
CA SER A 47 39.01 -25.84 14.99
C SER A 47 39.38 -27.09 14.17
N SER A 48 40.37 -27.79 14.69
CA SER A 48 40.99 -29.03 14.23
C SER A 48 40.16 -30.26 14.57
N ALA A 49 39.83 -31.10 13.58
CA ALA A 49 39.91 -32.58 13.63
C ALA A 49 39.39 -33.20 12.31
N PRO A 50 39.97 -34.31 11.82
CA PRO A 50 39.62 -34.91 10.53
C PRO A 50 38.67 -36.11 10.70
N CYS A 51 37.67 -36.24 9.83
CA CYS A 51 36.97 -37.51 9.62
C CYS A 51 36.94 -37.85 8.13
N ALA A 52 37.44 -39.06 7.85
CA ALA A 52 37.50 -39.68 6.55
C ALA A 52 36.11 -40.08 6.05
N CYS A 53 35.83 -39.84 4.76
CA CYS A 53 34.98 -40.70 3.94
C CYS A 53 35.25 -40.41 2.46
N SER A 54 36.10 -41.28 1.89
CA SER A 54 36.01 -41.90 0.56
C SER A 54 35.20 -41.21 -0.56
N GLU A 55 35.92 -40.98 -1.66
CA GLU A 55 35.51 -40.65 -3.03
C GLU A 55 34.28 -41.43 -3.52
N PRO A 56 33.44 -40.76 -4.34
CA PRO A 56 33.42 -41.12 -5.76
C PRO A 56 33.23 -39.89 -6.66
N TRP A 57 34.31 -39.15 -6.94
CA TRP A 57 34.29 -37.96 -7.82
C TRP A 57 35.24 -38.01 -9.02
N VAL A 58 35.90 -39.14 -9.26
CA VAL A 58 36.88 -39.25 -10.35
C VAL A 58 36.21 -39.61 -11.69
N HIS A 59 35.08 -40.32 -11.71
CA HIS A 59 34.43 -40.72 -12.98
C HIS A 59 33.52 -39.66 -13.63
N PHE A 60 33.06 -38.64 -12.90
CA PHE A 60 32.21 -37.59 -13.48
C PHE A 60 33.02 -36.50 -14.20
N ARG A 61 34.30 -36.32 -13.83
CA ARG A 61 35.14 -35.23 -14.34
C ARG A 61 35.70 -35.50 -15.74
N GLU A 62 35.83 -36.77 -16.15
CA GLU A 62 36.38 -37.12 -17.46
C GLU A 62 35.34 -37.00 -18.59
N ASN A 63 34.07 -37.30 -18.33
CA ASN A 63 33.02 -37.22 -19.36
C ASN A 63 32.60 -35.77 -19.70
N PHE A 64 32.79 -34.80 -18.79
CA PHE A 64 32.52 -33.38 -19.09
C PHE A 64 33.55 -32.72 -20.01
N THR A 65 34.78 -33.26 -20.08
CA THR A 65 35.87 -32.63 -20.84
C THR A 65 35.98 -33.12 -22.30
N LYS A 66 35.33 -34.24 -22.64
CA LYS A 66 35.21 -34.74 -24.02
C LYS A 66 34.02 -34.11 -24.76
N GLN A 67 32.90 -33.88 -24.06
CA GLN A 67 31.71 -33.27 -24.65
C GLN A 67 31.87 -31.75 -24.90
N LYS A 68 32.69 -31.06 -24.10
CA LYS A 68 33.03 -29.63 -24.33
C LYS A 68 33.98 -29.38 -25.50
N ARG A 69 34.77 -30.38 -25.93
CA ARG A 69 35.67 -30.23 -27.09
C ARG A 69 34.95 -30.39 -28.44
N ASN A 70 33.91 -31.23 -28.51
CA ASN A 70 33.14 -31.41 -29.75
C ASN A 70 32.00 -30.39 -29.95
N ALA A 71 31.62 -29.63 -28.92
CA ALA A 71 30.62 -28.55 -29.05
C ALA A 71 31.23 -27.18 -29.43
N LEU A 72 32.57 -27.07 -29.48
CA LEU A 72 33.29 -25.84 -29.86
C LEU A 72 33.79 -25.83 -31.31
N SER A 73 33.49 -26.85 -32.13
CA SER A 73 33.98 -26.93 -33.52
C SER A 73 32.91 -26.70 -34.61
N SER A 74 31.66 -26.38 -34.25
CA SER A 74 30.55 -26.33 -35.22
C SER A 74 29.65 -25.09 -35.14
N PHE A 75 30.10 -24.00 -34.51
CA PHE A 75 29.38 -22.71 -34.56
C PHE A 75 30.32 -21.52 -34.79
N THR A 76 31.02 -21.51 -35.92
CA THR A 76 31.55 -20.28 -36.53
C THR A 76 30.55 -19.75 -37.55
N THR A 77 29.29 -19.54 -37.14
CA THR A 77 28.46 -18.55 -37.84
C THR A 77 28.95 -17.19 -37.37
N VAL A 78 29.67 -16.49 -38.24
CA VAL A 78 29.99 -15.07 -38.09
C VAL A 78 28.68 -14.33 -37.85
N MET A 79 28.37 -14.02 -36.60
CA MET A 79 27.40 -12.98 -36.26
C MET A 79 27.90 -11.71 -36.97
N PRO A 80 27.15 -11.13 -37.93
CA PRO A 80 27.60 -9.92 -38.59
C PRO A 80 27.81 -8.87 -37.50
N MET A 81 29.04 -8.36 -37.40
CA MET A 81 29.32 -7.24 -36.52
C MET A 81 28.35 -6.12 -36.86
N ARG A 82 27.41 -5.81 -35.97
CA ARG A 82 26.67 -4.55 -36.06
C ARG A 82 27.73 -3.46 -36.10
N LYS A 83 27.85 -2.75 -37.23
CA LYS A 83 28.75 -1.61 -37.39
C LYS A 83 28.56 -0.71 -36.17
N ARG A 84 29.54 -0.68 -35.25
CA ARG A 84 29.55 0.29 -34.15
C ARG A 84 29.65 1.65 -34.85
N GLY A 85 28.56 2.40 -34.89
CA GLY A 85 28.61 3.78 -35.37
C GLY A 85 29.75 4.47 -34.64
N SER A 86 30.71 5.04 -35.38
CA SER A 86 31.95 5.54 -34.76
C SER A 86 31.59 6.56 -33.70
N LEU A 87 32.02 6.32 -32.45
CA LEU A 87 31.78 7.22 -31.32
C LEU A 87 32.24 8.66 -31.66
N GLY A 88 33.30 8.78 -32.48
CA GLY A 88 33.76 10.07 -33.03
C GLY A 88 32.73 10.81 -33.89
N ARG A 89 31.94 10.14 -34.74
CA ARG A 89 30.89 10.83 -35.54
C ARG A 89 29.72 11.30 -34.69
N LYS A 90 29.38 10.57 -33.61
CA LYS A 90 28.35 10.99 -32.66
C LYS A 90 28.81 12.20 -31.84
N ALA A 91 30.07 12.21 -31.41
CA ALA A 91 30.68 13.32 -30.69
C ALA A 91 30.81 14.61 -31.53
N VAL A 92 31.09 14.48 -32.84
CA VAL A 92 31.14 15.64 -33.76
C VAL A 92 29.74 16.22 -33.97
N LYS A 93 28.71 15.37 -34.13
CA LYS A 93 27.32 15.84 -34.24
C LYS A 93 26.82 16.50 -32.96
N SER A 94 27.14 15.95 -31.78
CA SER A 94 26.76 16.58 -30.52
C SER A 94 27.44 17.94 -30.33
N LYS A 95 28.72 18.06 -30.69
CA LYS A 95 29.45 19.34 -30.66
C LYS A 95 28.90 20.38 -31.64
N ALA A 96 28.50 19.96 -32.84
CA ALA A 96 27.86 20.86 -33.79
C ALA A 96 26.53 21.40 -33.25
N VAL A 97 25.70 20.54 -32.67
CA VAL A 97 24.43 20.92 -32.03
C VAL A 97 24.66 21.83 -30.81
N GLU A 98 25.69 21.55 -30.01
CA GLU A 98 26.09 22.39 -28.87
C GLU A 98 26.48 23.81 -29.29
N HIS A 99 27.06 23.98 -30.48
CA HIS A 99 27.42 25.29 -31.01
C HIS A 99 26.27 26.00 -31.74
N THR A 100 25.37 25.27 -32.41
CA THR A 100 24.28 25.88 -33.20
C THR A 100 23.07 26.25 -32.35
N LEU A 101 22.69 25.46 -31.34
CA LEU A 101 21.50 25.72 -30.51
C LEU A 101 21.56 27.02 -29.68
N PRO A 102 22.71 27.42 -29.10
CA PRO A 102 22.81 28.70 -28.38
C PRO A 102 22.80 29.92 -29.31
N ALA A 103 23.13 29.72 -30.58
CA ALA A 103 23.17 30.76 -31.62
C ALA A 103 21.84 30.88 -32.39
N GLU A 104 20.83 30.05 -32.10
CA GLU A 104 19.50 30.11 -32.72
C GLU A 104 18.80 31.43 -32.36
N ALA A 105 18.17 32.05 -33.36
CA ALA A 105 17.32 33.20 -33.12
C ALA A 105 16.09 32.80 -32.26
N PRO A 106 15.54 33.71 -31.42
CA PRO A 106 14.41 33.39 -30.54
C PRO A 106 13.19 32.80 -31.27
N ASP A 107 12.90 33.28 -32.47
CA ASP A 107 11.74 32.82 -33.25
C ASP A 107 11.99 31.46 -33.91
N GLU A 108 13.21 31.19 -34.37
CA GLU A 108 13.63 29.88 -34.86
C GLU A 108 13.56 28.83 -33.73
N LYS A 109 14.02 29.20 -32.53
CA LYS A 109 13.91 28.35 -31.33
C LYS A 109 12.44 28.07 -30.98
N ARG A 110 11.57 29.07 -31.05
CA ARG A 110 10.12 28.90 -30.82
C ARG A 110 9.51 27.94 -31.85
N ALA A 111 9.82 28.11 -33.12
CA ALA A 111 9.33 27.24 -34.19
C ALA A 111 9.78 25.79 -33.99
N ARG A 112 11.06 25.57 -33.62
CA ARG A 112 11.59 24.24 -33.30
C ARG A 112 10.86 23.61 -32.11
N LEU A 113 10.65 24.35 -31.02
CA LEU A 113 9.94 23.83 -29.85
C LEU A 113 8.46 23.53 -30.15
N GLN A 114 7.80 24.33 -30.98
CA GLN A 114 6.44 24.05 -31.44
C GLN A 114 6.38 22.77 -32.29
N ALA A 115 7.33 22.61 -33.22
CA ALA A 115 7.45 21.38 -34.01
C ALA A 115 7.68 20.16 -33.13
N ASP A 116 8.60 20.24 -32.15
CA ASP A 116 8.85 19.17 -31.18
C ASP A 116 7.60 18.84 -30.36
N GLN A 117 6.86 19.86 -29.89
CA GLN A 117 5.62 19.67 -29.15
C GLN A 117 4.58 18.88 -29.97
N VAL A 118 4.41 19.25 -31.25
CA VAL A 118 3.51 18.55 -32.18
C VAL A 118 3.97 17.10 -32.36
N LEU A 119 5.25 16.86 -32.63
CA LEU A 119 5.80 15.51 -32.79
C LEU A 119 5.56 14.63 -31.55
N TYR A 120 5.85 15.14 -30.36
CA TYR A 120 5.61 14.39 -29.12
C TYR A 120 4.12 14.16 -28.85
N SER A 121 3.25 15.11 -29.23
CA SER A 121 1.81 14.94 -29.08
C SER A 121 1.27 13.84 -30.01
N LEU A 122 1.73 13.80 -31.25
CA LEU A 122 1.35 12.78 -32.23
C LEU A 122 1.86 11.40 -31.79
N ALA A 123 3.12 11.30 -31.37
CA ALA A 123 3.68 10.05 -30.86
C ALA A 123 2.87 9.50 -29.68
N ARG A 124 2.48 10.37 -28.72
CA ARG A 124 1.62 10.00 -27.59
C ARG A 124 0.21 9.56 -28.00
N ALA A 125 -0.35 10.15 -29.04
CA ALA A 125 -1.68 9.78 -29.54
C ALA A 125 -1.71 8.36 -30.14
N THR A 126 -0.58 7.90 -30.67
CA THR A 126 -0.43 6.56 -31.26
C THR A 126 0.17 5.52 -30.28
N GLU A 127 0.39 5.88 -29.01
CA GLU A 127 0.97 4.97 -28.02
C GLU A 127 0.05 3.77 -27.74
N THR A 128 0.62 2.56 -27.71
CA THR A 128 -0.09 1.39 -27.19
C THR A 128 -0.21 1.46 -25.66
N PRO A 129 -1.16 0.74 -25.05
CA PRO A 129 -1.30 0.70 -23.58
C PRO A 129 -0.01 0.27 -22.85
N GLU A 130 0.75 -0.66 -23.43
CA GLU A 130 2.02 -1.13 -22.85
C GLU A 130 3.10 -0.05 -22.92
N GLN A 131 3.20 0.65 -24.06
CA GLN A 131 4.13 1.76 -24.25
C GLN A 131 3.80 2.92 -23.31
N TYR A 132 2.50 3.23 -23.16
CA TYR A 132 2.00 4.23 -22.21
C TYR A 132 2.44 3.90 -20.78
N GLN A 133 2.28 2.63 -20.37
CA GLN A 133 2.65 2.20 -19.02
C GLN A 133 4.16 2.29 -18.78
N VAL A 134 4.99 1.86 -19.75
CA VAL A 134 6.45 1.98 -19.66
C VAL A 134 6.88 3.44 -19.57
N ARG A 135 6.25 4.33 -20.35
CA ARG A 135 6.54 5.77 -20.30
C ARG A 135 6.18 6.36 -18.92
N LEU A 136 5.02 6.02 -18.37
CA LEU A 136 4.58 6.50 -17.06
C LEU A 136 5.52 6.02 -15.94
N GLN A 137 5.90 4.74 -15.95
CA GLN A 137 6.86 4.18 -15.00
C GLN A 137 8.23 4.87 -15.11
N SER A 138 8.72 5.06 -16.33
CA SER A 138 9.99 5.76 -16.58
C SER A 138 9.95 7.21 -16.10
N GLN A 139 8.82 7.90 -16.29
CA GLN A 139 8.62 9.26 -15.78
C GLN A 139 8.59 9.31 -14.25
N GLN A 140 7.91 8.36 -13.61
CA GLN A 140 7.86 8.25 -12.15
C GLN A 140 9.26 8.03 -11.56
N VAL A 141 10.06 7.12 -12.16
CA VAL A 141 11.43 6.86 -11.71
C VAL A 141 12.29 8.12 -11.80
N ARG A 142 12.23 8.85 -12.93
CA ARG A 142 12.98 10.11 -13.08
C ARG A 142 12.55 11.17 -12.08
N GLN A 143 11.24 11.33 -11.86
CA GLN A 143 10.72 12.29 -10.88
C GLN A 143 11.14 11.93 -9.45
N ASN A 144 11.09 10.65 -9.09
CA ASN A 144 11.50 10.19 -7.77
C ASN A 144 13.01 10.39 -7.55
N ALA A 145 13.83 10.08 -8.55
CA ALA A 145 15.27 10.32 -8.49
C ALA A 145 15.60 11.81 -8.33
N SER A 146 14.91 12.68 -9.08
CA SER A 146 15.04 14.13 -8.93
C SER A 146 14.62 14.60 -7.54
N ARG A 147 13.49 14.11 -7.00
CA ARG A 147 13.01 14.44 -5.64
C ARG A 147 13.95 13.95 -4.53
N ALA A 148 14.62 12.81 -4.75
CA ALA A 148 15.59 12.26 -3.82
C ALA A 148 16.89 13.08 -3.79
N ALA A 149 17.28 13.64 -4.94
CA ALA A 149 18.45 14.52 -5.07
C ALA A 149 18.19 15.98 -4.64
N GLU A 150 16.94 16.35 -4.28
CA GLU A 150 16.61 17.71 -3.84
C GLU A 150 17.36 18.10 -2.55
N THR A 151 18.02 19.25 -2.62
CA THR A 151 18.52 19.97 -1.44
C THR A 151 17.37 20.38 -0.52
N PRO A 152 17.63 20.66 0.78
CA PRO A 152 16.61 21.18 1.68
C PRO A 152 15.91 22.44 1.17
N GLU A 153 16.65 23.37 0.56
CA GLU A 153 16.13 24.64 0.04
C GLU A 153 15.21 24.40 -1.17
N GLN A 154 15.62 23.55 -2.11
CA GLN A 154 14.78 23.17 -3.25
C GLN A 154 13.51 22.45 -2.80
N ARG A 155 13.60 21.59 -1.78
CA ARG A 155 12.45 20.90 -1.20
C ARG A 155 11.46 21.89 -0.58
N LEU A 156 11.96 22.89 0.15
CA LEU A 156 11.12 23.95 0.73
C LEU A 156 10.44 24.78 -0.35
N SER A 157 11.17 25.21 -1.38
CA SER A 157 10.60 25.95 -2.52
C SER A 157 9.47 25.16 -3.18
N ARG A 158 9.71 23.88 -3.50
CA ARG A 158 8.69 23.01 -4.10
C ARG A 158 7.46 22.83 -3.20
N LEU A 159 7.65 22.68 -1.89
CA LEU A 159 6.53 22.56 -0.95
C LEU A 159 5.72 23.86 -0.86
N GLN A 160 6.40 25.01 -0.85
CA GLN A 160 5.76 26.32 -0.86
C GLN A 160 4.96 26.54 -2.16
N GLU A 161 5.54 26.23 -3.32
CA GLU A 161 4.84 26.28 -4.61
C GLU A 161 3.62 25.37 -4.62
N ASN A 162 3.74 24.13 -4.13
CA ASN A 162 2.61 23.21 -4.02
C ASN A 162 1.50 23.77 -3.12
N GLN A 163 1.85 24.37 -1.97
CA GLN A 163 0.87 24.99 -1.08
C GLN A 163 0.13 26.14 -1.77
N VAL A 164 0.86 27.01 -2.47
CA VAL A 164 0.29 28.13 -3.24
C VAL A 164 -0.63 27.59 -4.33
N HIS A 165 -0.17 26.61 -5.11
CA HIS A 165 -0.98 25.98 -6.15
C HIS A 165 -2.28 25.39 -5.60
N HIS A 166 -2.23 24.63 -4.52
CA HIS A 166 -3.43 24.09 -3.88
C HIS A 166 -4.34 25.17 -3.29
N ARG A 167 -3.78 26.27 -2.77
CA ARG A 167 -4.56 27.40 -2.27
C ARG A 167 -5.30 28.11 -3.40
N VAL A 168 -4.62 28.38 -4.51
CA VAL A 168 -5.22 29.00 -5.70
C VAL A 168 -6.29 28.09 -6.28
N ALA A 169 -5.99 26.80 -6.47
CA ALA A 169 -6.97 25.83 -6.97
C ALA A 169 -8.24 25.79 -6.12
N ARG A 170 -8.10 25.80 -4.78
CA ARG A 170 -9.25 25.86 -3.85
C ARG A 170 -10.01 27.18 -3.92
N ALA A 171 -9.35 28.31 -4.16
CA ALA A 171 -10.00 29.60 -4.27
C ALA A 171 -10.83 29.72 -5.57
N THR A 172 -10.42 29.02 -6.62
CA THR A 172 -11.11 28.99 -7.92
C THR A 172 -12.04 27.78 -8.07
N GLU A 173 -12.24 26.98 -7.02
CA GLU A 173 -13.13 25.80 -7.06
C GLU A 173 -14.58 26.23 -7.32
N THR A 174 -15.23 25.56 -8.28
CA THR A 174 -16.68 25.65 -8.44
C THR A 174 -17.41 24.95 -7.28
N PRO A 175 -18.68 25.29 -6.99
CA PRO A 175 -19.44 24.61 -5.92
C PRO A 175 -19.49 23.09 -6.05
N ILE A 176 -19.59 22.57 -7.28
CA ILE A 176 -19.62 21.13 -7.55
C ILE A 176 -18.27 20.48 -7.22
N GLN A 177 -17.16 21.09 -7.64
CA GLN A 177 -15.82 20.62 -7.33
C GLN A 177 -15.54 20.65 -5.82
N HIS A 178 -16.01 21.69 -5.13
CA HIS A 178 -15.90 21.81 -3.69
C HIS A 178 -16.58 20.64 -2.96
N VAL A 179 -17.83 20.33 -3.31
CA VAL A 179 -18.58 19.20 -2.74
C VAL A 179 -17.87 17.88 -3.05
N ALA A 180 -17.43 17.67 -4.29
CA ALA A 180 -16.70 16.47 -4.69
C ALA A 180 -15.42 16.27 -3.86
N ARG A 181 -14.66 17.34 -3.62
CA ARG A 181 -13.46 17.32 -2.75
C ARG A 181 -13.82 16.93 -1.32
N LEU A 182 -14.85 17.53 -0.73
CA LEU A 182 -15.27 17.20 0.64
C LEU A 182 -15.75 15.75 0.77
N LEU A 183 -16.51 15.24 -0.20
CA LEU A 183 -16.93 13.84 -0.23
C LEU A 183 -15.73 12.90 -0.37
N GLY A 184 -14.76 13.23 -1.22
CA GLY A 184 -13.51 12.50 -1.36
C GLY A 184 -12.73 12.42 -0.04
N LEU A 185 -12.57 13.56 0.65
CA LEU A 185 -11.93 13.62 1.96
C LEU A 185 -12.67 12.77 3.01
N ARG A 186 -14.00 12.83 3.02
CA ARG A 186 -14.82 12.00 3.91
C ARG A 186 -14.64 10.51 3.63
N LYS A 187 -14.62 10.11 2.35
CA LYS A 187 -14.39 8.72 1.94
C LYS A 187 -13.01 8.23 2.40
N GLN A 188 -11.96 9.02 2.18
CA GLN A 188 -10.60 8.67 2.62
C GLN A 188 -10.52 8.53 4.13
N ARG A 189 -11.10 9.48 4.89
CA ARG A 189 -11.17 9.41 6.36
C ARG A 189 -11.88 8.14 6.83
N ASN A 190 -13.01 7.82 6.22
CA ASN A 190 -13.78 6.62 6.56
C ASN A 190 -12.97 5.36 6.28
N VAL A 191 -12.29 5.26 5.13
CA VAL A 191 -11.41 4.12 4.81
C VAL A 191 -10.29 3.99 5.85
N ALA A 192 -9.65 5.10 6.22
CA ALA A 192 -8.60 5.08 7.24
C ALA A 192 -9.13 4.59 8.61
N ILE A 193 -10.30 5.05 9.02
CA ILE A 193 -10.98 4.59 10.24
C ILE A 193 -11.29 3.10 10.13
N THR A 194 -11.87 2.64 9.02
CA THR A 194 -12.20 1.22 8.82
C THR A 194 -10.95 0.34 8.86
N LEU A 195 -9.84 0.74 8.25
CA LEU A 195 -8.60 -0.02 8.28
C LEU A 195 -8.03 -0.13 9.70
N LYS A 196 -8.07 0.97 10.46
CA LYS A 196 -7.67 0.97 11.87
C LYS A 196 -8.52 0.00 12.70
N TRP A 197 -9.83 0.06 12.56
CA TRP A 197 -10.73 -0.88 13.24
C TRP A 197 -10.42 -2.33 12.85
N LYS A 198 -10.26 -2.62 11.55
CA LYS A 198 -9.94 -3.98 11.08
C LYS A 198 -8.67 -4.54 11.68
N ALA A 199 -7.64 -3.71 11.91
CA ALA A 199 -6.41 -4.13 12.55
C ALA A 199 -6.62 -4.50 14.04
N GLN A 200 -7.63 -3.93 14.70
CA GLN A 200 -7.92 -4.12 16.13
C GLN A 200 -9.09 -5.07 16.40
N ILE A 201 -9.75 -5.63 15.38
CA ILE A 201 -10.90 -6.53 15.56
C ILE A 201 -10.54 -7.70 16.49
N HIS A 202 -9.33 -8.23 16.39
CA HIS A 202 -8.89 -9.36 17.21
C HIS A 202 -8.77 -8.98 18.71
N ASP A 203 -8.43 -7.72 19.01
CA ASP A 203 -8.34 -7.21 20.38
C ASP A 203 -9.73 -7.00 21.02
N CYS A 204 -10.79 -6.90 20.21
CA CYS A 204 -12.16 -6.78 20.69
C CYS A 204 -12.77 -8.10 21.17
N PHE A 205 -12.30 -9.25 20.64
CA PHE A 205 -12.84 -10.57 20.97
C PHE A 205 -11.94 -11.38 21.92
N MET A 206 -10.68 -10.99 22.07
CA MET A 206 -9.72 -11.63 22.98
C MET A 206 -9.17 -10.59 23.94
N TYR A 207 -9.74 -10.53 25.13
CA TYR A 207 -9.27 -9.61 26.17
C TYR A 207 -7.84 -9.93 26.58
N ASN A 208 -6.94 -8.96 26.40
CA ASN A 208 -5.56 -9.05 26.85
C ASN A 208 -5.35 -8.07 28.02
N PRO A 209 -5.25 -8.55 29.27
CA PRO A 209 -5.09 -7.69 30.44
C PRO A 209 -3.78 -6.87 30.47
N ARG A 210 -2.84 -7.13 29.54
CA ARG A 210 -1.61 -6.34 29.39
C ARG A 210 -1.76 -5.17 28.41
N TYR A 211 -2.88 -5.09 27.69
CA TYR A 211 -3.13 -4.00 26.74
C TYR A 211 -3.85 -2.85 27.45
N ASP A 212 -3.33 -1.63 27.27
CA ASP A 212 -3.98 -0.42 27.77
C ASP A 212 -5.07 0.02 26.78
N TYR A 213 -6.28 -0.46 27.02
CA TYR A 213 -7.44 -0.13 26.19
C TYR A 213 -7.91 1.33 26.37
N GLU A 214 -7.58 1.98 27.48
CA GLU A 214 -8.03 3.34 27.80
C GLU A 214 -7.29 4.39 26.98
N SER A 215 -6.00 4.19 26.68
CA SER A 215 -5.25 5.12 25.84
C SER A 215 -5.56 5.03 24.34
N ASN A 216 -6.31 4.01 23.90
CA ASN A 216 -6.69 3.87 22.50
C ASN A 216 -7.86 4.82 22.15
N ASN A 217 -7.55 5.95 21.50
CA ASN A 217 -8.54 6.91 21.01
C ASN A 217 -9.61 6.34 20.07
N LEU A 218 -9.42 5.14 19.50
CA LEU A 218 -10.47 4.47 18.71
C LEU A 218 -11.62 3.96 19.60
N ASN A 219 -11.33 3.65 20.86
CA ASN A 219 -12.33 3.23 21.84
C ASN A 219 -13.07 4.42 22.48
N ASP A 220 -12.64 5.65 22.23
CA ASP A 220 -13.30 6.85 22.75
C ASP A 220 -14.57 7.18 21.94
N ILE A 221 -15.71 6.75 22.48
CA ILE A 221 -17.05 7.06 21.95
C ILE A 221 -17.52 8.47 22.42
N GLY A 222 -16.71 9.12 23.26
CA GLY A 222 -16.98 10.42 23.87
C GLY A 222 -17.89 10.36 25.10
N ARG A 223 -18.11 11.53 25.70
CA ARG A 223 -19.00 11.67 26.88
C ARG A 223 -20.47 11.58 26.51
N MET A 224 -21.23 10.87 27.35
CA MET A 224 -22.69 10.79 27.29
C MET A 224 -23.31 12.12 27.77
N SER A 225 -23.37 13.09 26.85
CA SER A 225 -23.67 14.51 27.15
C SER A 225 -25.01 14.97 26.61
N ASN A 226 -25.62 14.23 25.69
CA ASN A 226 -26.90 14.60 25.15
C ASN A 226 -28.02 14.00 25.99
N VAL A 227 -29.14 14.70 26.14
CA VAL A 227 -30.31 14.19 26.87
C VAL A 227 -31.41 13.81 25.87
N CYS A 228 -32.08 12.68 26.10
CA CYS A 228 -33.23 12.28 25.33
C CYS A 228 -34.47 13.07 25.76
N LEU A 229 -35.07 13.84 24.86
CA LEU A 229 -36.28 14.64 25.18
C LEU A 229 -37.52 13.84 25.63
N LYS A 230 -37.55 12.50 25.52
CA LYS A 230 -38.76 11.69 25.82
C LYS A 230 -38.65 10.99 27.16
N CYS A 231 -37.50 10.36 27.42
CA CYS A 231 -37.24 9.60 28.64
C CYS A 231 -36.17 10.23 29.54
N SER A 232 -35.61 11.37 29.15
CA SER A 232 -34.52 12.07 29.85
C SER A 232 -33.23 11.27 30.05
N ALA A 233 -33.10 10.11 29.40
CA ALA A 233 -31.87 9.33 29.41
C ALA A 233 -30.73 10.10 28.73
N LEU A 234 -29.53 10.00 29.30
CA LEU A 234 -28.31 10.47 28.66
C LEU A 234 -27.99 9.59 27.44
N LYS A 235 -27.44 10.19 26.38
CA LYS A 235 -27.12 9.54 25.10
C LYS A 235 -25.80 10.05 24.53
N TRP A 236 -25.16 9.26 23.68
CA TRP A 236 -24.00 9.70 22.91
C TRP A 236 -24.40 10.51 21.68
N LYS A 237 -23.45 11.27 21.12
CA LYS A 237 -23.70 12.13 19.94
C LYS A 237 -23.99 11.34 18.66
N GLY A 238 -23.42 10.14 18.54
CA GLY A 238 -23.60 9.25 17.38
C GLY A 238 -24.74 8.24 17.51
N GLU A 239 -25.47 8.23 18.62
CA GLU A 239 -26.50 7.24 18.89
C GLU A 239 -27.75 7.47 18.03
N THR A 240 -28.31 6.39 17.50
CA THR A 240 -29.50 6.47 16.64
C THR A 240 -30.72 6.96 17.45
N PRO A 241 -31.58 7.81 16.85
CA PRO A 241 -32.79 8.27 17.52
C PRO A 241 -33.64 7.09 17.99
N GLY A 242 -34.01 7.10 19.26
CA GLY A 242 -34.89 6.09 19.84
C GLY A 242 -34.20 4.87 20.44
N MET A 243 -32.86 4.73 20.40
CA MET A 243 -32.16 3.62 21.08
C MET A 243 -32.53 3.49 22.57
N CYS A 244 -32.71 4.61 23.26
CA CYS A 244 -33.05 4.63 24.69
C CYS A 244 -34.52 4.36 25.05
N CYS A 245 -35.49 4.60 24.15
CA CYS A 245 -36.92 4.52 24.50
C CYS A 245 -37.85 4.21 23.32
N SER A 246 -37.31 3.77 22.18
CA SER A 246 -38.02 3.62 20.92
C SER A 246 -38.87 4.84 20.57
N SER A 247 -38.29 6.03 20.71
CA SER A 247 -38.97 7.32 20.52
C SER A 247 -40.15 7.57 21.46
N GLY A 248 -40.04 7.13 22.71
CA GLY A 248 -41.04 7.35 23.77
C GLY A 248 -42.09 6.24 23.89
N LYS A 249 -42.00 5.19 23.07
CA LYS A 249 -42.89 4.03 23.12
C LYS A 249 -42.62 3.13 24.33
N VAL A 250 -41.37 3.10 24.79
CA VAL A 250 -40.96 2.31 25.97
C VAL A 250 -40.85 3.27 27.15
N LYS A 251 -41.71 3.06 28.16
CA LYS A 251 -41.60 3.68 29.48
C LYS A 251 -40.98 2.65 30.42
N LEU A 252 -39.72 2.87 30.78
CA LEU A 252 -39.05 2.02 31.77
C LEU A 252 -39.62 2.33 33.16
N PRO A 253 -39.99 1.31 33.95
CA PRO A 253 -40.28 1.50 35.37
C PRO A 253 -39.08 2.13 36.08
N PRO A 254 -39.30 2.97 37.09
CA PRO A 254 -38.21 3.47 37.91
C PRO A 254 -37.47 2.28 38.55
N ILE A 255 -36.14 2.28 38.44
CA ILE A 255 -35.30 1.22 39.00
C ILE A 255 -35.49 1.24 40.52
N LEU A 256 -36.03 0.14 41.06
CA LEU A 256 -36.19 -0.03 42.50
C LEU A 256 -34.80 -0.10 43.15
N LYS A 257 -34.66 0.53 44.32
CA LYS A 257 -33.43 0.42 45.09
C LYS A 257 -33.24 -1.06 45.47
N PRO A 258 -32.00 -1.58 45.43
CA PRO A 258 -31.74 -2.94 45.87
C PRO A 258 -32.19 -3.11 47.33
N PRO A 259 -32.64 -4.31 47.75
CA PRO A 259 -33.04 -4.57 49.12
C PRO A 259 -31.86 -4.44 50.08
N GLU A 260 -32.14 -4.20 51.36
CA GLU A 260 -31.13 -4.33 52.41
C GLU A 260 -30.77 -5.81 52.62
N PRO A 261 -29.50 -6.15 52.94
CA PRO A 261 -28.37 -5.26 53.29
C PRO A 261 -27.57 -4.72 52.09
N LEU A 262 -27.93 -5.10 50.86
CA LEU A 262 -27.14 -4.79 49.66
C LEU A 262 -27.07 -3.28 49.39
N CYS A 263 -28.16 -2.56 49.65
CA CYS A 263 -28.21 -1.11 49.45
C CYS A 263 -27.20 -0.38 50.34
N SER A 264 -27.10 -0.75 51.62
CA SER A 264 -26.11 -0.18 52.54
C SER A 264 -24.68 -0.60 52.20
N LEU A 265 -24.47 -1.83 51.73
CA LEU A 265 -23.15 -2.32 51.34
C LEU A 265 -22.59 -1.64 50.08
N LEU A 266 -23.42 -1.15 49.17
CA LEU A 266 -22.98 -0.52 47.92
C LEU A 266 -22.71 1.00 48.03
N LYS A 267 -23.10 1.68 49.12
CA LYS A 267 -22.99 3.15 49.26
C LYS A 267 -21.59 3.66 49.64
N GLY A 268 -20.75 2.83 50.24
CA GLY A 268 -19.40 3.19 50.72
C GLY A 268 -19.37 3.95 52.04
N GLU A 269 -20.50 4.02 52.77
CA GLU A 269 -20.64 4.86 53.97
C GLU A 269 -20.06 4.20 55.23
N THR A 270 -20.24 2.88 55.40
CA THR A 270 -19.75 2.11 56.56
C THR A 270 -18.41 1.42 56.27
N ALA A 271 -17.68 1.03 57.31
CA ALA A 271 -16.43 0.26 57.17
C ALA A 271 -16.65 -1.05 56.38
N GLN A 272 -17.75 -1.76 56.68
CA GLN A 272 -18.15 -2.97 55.97
C GLN A 272 -18.49 -2.69 54.50
N SER A 273 -19.12 -1.56 54.20
CA SER A 273 -19.42 -1.17 52.82
C SER A 273 -18.16 -0.83 52.02
N LYS A 274 -17.20 -0.11 52.62
CA LYS A 274 -15.90 0.19 51.98
C LYS A 274 -15.11 -1.08 51.70
N ASP A 275 -15.11 -2.01 52.66
CA ASP A 275 -14.44 -3.30 52.53
C ASP A 275 -15.10 -4.16 51.45
N PHE A 276 -16.43 -4.23 51.44
CA PHE A 276 -17.20 -4.90 50.39
C PHE A 276 -16.89 -4.34 48.99
N VAL A 277 -16.94 -3.01 48.81
CA VAL A 277 -16.66 -2.36 47.52
C VAL A 277 -15.23 -2.59 47.04
N LYS A 278 -14.27 -2.74 47.96
CA LYS A 278 -12.87 -3.03 47.63
C LYS A 278 -12.68 -4.45 47.06
N HIS A 279 -13.46 -5.42 47.53
CA HIS A 279 -13.31 -6.83 47.17
C HIS A 279 -14.17 -7.28 45.98
N ILE A 280 -15.10 -6.44 45.51
CA ILE A 280 -15.95 -6.74 44.34
C ILE A 280 -15.45 -6.10 43.03
N LYS A 281 -14.32 -5.38 43.04
CA LYS A 281 -13.75 -4.70 41.87
C LYS A 281 -12.79 -5.57 41.07
#